data_AF-A0A957CL32-F1
#
_entry.id   AF-A0A957CL32-F1
#
_cell.length_a   1.000
_cell.length_b   1.000
_cell.length_c   1.000
_cell.angle_alpha   90.00
_cell.angle_beta   90.00
_cell.angle_gamma   90.00
#
_symmetry.space_group_name_H-M   'P 1'
#
loop_
_entity.id
_entity.type
_entity.pdbx_description
1 polymer ?
#
loop_
_entity_poly.entity_id
_entity_poly.type
_entity_poly.pdbx_seq_one_letter_code
_entity_poly.pdbx_strand_id
1 'polypeptide(L)'
;SREATPDIAIVDPTFTKNLPPQITANTGIDVLSHAIEAYSCTWANDFTDGLCLKAARMVFDYLPRAVANGAEDDEAREKMANAASIAGMVLGNSQVALAHAMGHSAGAVFKQIPHGRITAVFLPYTIEFVGNSGLGRYADLARYLNLLVTDEQDAAYQLAAAVRELMQKINLPLTLEEAGLDIDEFGQQIPPLVEKVEMDTNTLMSRRIPETEEVEKLFHYAFVGTSVDF
;
A
#
# COMPACT_ATOMS: atom_id res chain seq x y z
N SER A 1 -12.37 3.52 -17.26
CA SER A 1 -12.63 3.32 -18.70
C SER A 1 -11.33 2.92 -19.37
N ARG A 2 -11.33 1.92 -20.26
CA ARG A 2 -10.14 1.57 -21.07
C ARG A 2 -9.80 2.66 -22.10
N GLU A 3 -10.72 3.60 -22.33
CA GLU A 3 -10.56 4.74 -23.24
C GLU A 3 -9.57 5.79 -22.73
N ALA A 4 -9.23 5.77 -21.44
CA ALA A 4 -8.22 6.67 -20.86
C ALA A 4 -6.83 6.03 -20.78
N THR A 5 -6.66 4.78 -21.25
CA THR A 5 -5.36 4.13 -21.32
C THR A 5 -4.52 4.81 -22.41
N PRO A 6 -3.28 5.23 -22.12
CA PRO A 6 -2.42 5.83 -23.14
C PRO A 6 -2.08 4.82 -24.23
N ASP A 7 -2.07 5.25 -25.50
CA ASP A 7 -1.63 4.42 -26.63
C ASP A 7 -0.14 4.05 -26.52
N ILE A 8 0.66 4.96 -25.95
CA ILE A 8 2.11 4.80 -25.74
C ILE A 8 2.46 5.32 -24.35
N ALA A 9 3.19 4.52 -23.56
CA ALA A 9 3.81 4.93 -22.31
C ALA A 9 5.33 4.90 -22.45
N ILE A 10 5.99 6.03 -22.18
CA ILE A 10 7.46 6.14 -22.18
C ILE A 10 7.92 6.21 -20.73
N VAL A 11 8.64 5.18 -20.29
CA VAL A 11 9.17 5.05 -18.92
C VAL A 11 10.67 5.29 -18.97
N ASP A 12 11.06 6.56 -18.90
CA ASP A 12 12.46 6.97 -18.86
C ASP A 12 12.84 7.39 -17.43
N PRO A 13 13.71 6.65 -16.73
CA PRO A 13 14.07 6.95 -15.35
C PRO A 13 14.83 8.28 -15.19
N THR A 14 15.35 8.87 -16.28
CA THR A 14 15.99 10.19 -16.21
C THR A 14 15.03 11.30 -15.80
N PHE A 15 13.72 11.16 -16.09
CA PHE A 15 12.70 12.11 -15.66
C PHE A 15 12.42 12.08 -14.16
N THR A 16 12.68 10.94 -13.49
CA THR A 16 12.43 10.78 -12.06
C THR A 16 13.73 10.79 -11.25
N LYS A 17 14.90 10.68 -11.88
CA LYS A 17 16.22 10.54 -11.23
C LYS A 17 16.47 11.55 -10.11
N ASN A 18 16.04 12.81 -10.29
CA ASN A 18 16.28 13.90 -9.33
C ASN A 18 15.12 14.18 -8.35
N LEU A 19 14.09 13.34 -8.28
CA LEU A 19 13.03 13.52 -7.28
C LEU A 19 13.61 13.54 -5.86
N PRO A 20 13.16 14.47 -4.98
CA PRO A 20 13.60 14.49 -3.59
C PRO A 20 13.38 13.15 -2.88
N PRO A 21 14.19 12.80 -1.87
CA PRO A 21 14.05 11.54 -1.13
C PRO A 21 12.64 11.32 -0.58
N GLN A 22 12.01 12.36 -0.03
CA GLN A 22 10.66 12.25 0.53
C GLN A 22 9.60 11.94 -0.54
N ILE A 23 9.71 12.53 -1.73
CA ILE A 23 8.80 12.24 -2.84
C ILE A 23 9.03 10.82 -3.32
N THR A 24 10.30 10.42 -3.46
CA THR A 24 10.69 9.04 -3.83
C THR A 24 10.13 8.02 -2.85
N ALA A 25 10.21 8.27 -1.55
CA ALA A 25 9.66 7.40 -0.51
C ALA A 25 8.13 7.31 -0.62
N ASN A 26 7.44 8.45 -0.66
CA ASN A 26 5.97 8.51 -0.74
C ASN A 26 5.44 7.79 -2.00
N THR A 27 6.02 8.04 -3.18
CA THR A 27 5.55 7.41 -4.42
C THR A 27 5.99 5.96 -4.55
N GLY A 28 7.16 5.61 -4.00
CA GLY A 28 7.70 4.26 -4.10
C GLY A 28 6.97 3.26 -3.20
N ILE A 29 6.55 3.67 -2.01
CA ILE A 29 5.78 2.79 -1.11
C ILE A 29 4.36 2.55 -1.65
N ASP A 30 3.83 3.49 -2.43
CA ASP A 30 2.55 3.34 -3.12
C ASP A 30 2.60 2.20 -4.15
N VAL A 31 3.73 2.03 -4.84
CA VAL A 31 3.97 0.88 -5.73
C VAL A 31 3.85 -0.44 -4.98
N LEU A 32 4.32 -0.50 -3.73
CA LEU A 32 4.14 -1.70 -2.91
C LEU A 32 2.68 -1.93 -2.54
N SER A 33 1.97 -0.86 -2.18
CA SER A 33 0.52 -0.91 -1.88
C SER A 33 -0.25 -1.46 -3.08
N HIS A 34 -0.01 -0.93 -4.28
CA HIS A 34 -0.58 -1.44 -5.52
C HIS A 34 -0.32 -2.95 -5.72
N ALA A 35 0.93 -3.38 -5.56
CA ALA A 35 1.32 -4.77 -5.80
C ALA A 35 0.68 -5.75 -4.79
N ILE A 36 0.70 -5.41 -3.49
CA ILE A 36 0.15 -6.28 -2.44
C ILE A 36 -1.37 -6.37 -2.54
N GLU A 37 -2.05 -5.23 -2.70
CA GLU A 37 -3.51 -5.23 -2.76
C GLU A 37 -4.02 -5.91 -4.03
N ALA A 38 -3.42 -5.65 -5.19
CA ALA A 38 -3.85 -6.29 -6.41
C ALA A 38 -3.62 -7.82 -6.41
N TYR A 39 -2.58 -8.31 -5.72
CA TYR A 39 -2.36 -9.75 -5.53
C TYR A 39 -3.42 -10.40 -4.62
N SER A 40 -3.83 -9.67 -3.58
CA SER A 40 -4.74 -10.14 -2.54
C SER A 40 -6.21 -9.79 -2.76
N CYS A 41 -6.56 -9.06 -3.82
CA CYS A 41 -7.93 -8.66 -4.12
C CYS A 41 -8.81 -9.79 -4.71
N THR A 42 -10.11 -9.56 -4.79
CA THR A 42 -11.08 -10.48 -5.40
C THR A 42 -10.90 -10.67 -6.91
N TRP A 43 -10.21 -9.75 -7.61
CA TRP A 43 -9.96 -9.78 -9.06
C TRP A 43 -8.54 -10.22 -9.42
N ALA A 44 -7.79 -10.77 -8.47
CA ALA A 44 -6.48 -11.34 -8.72
C ALA A 44 -6.57 -12.51 -9.72
N ASN A 45 -5.56 -12.65 -10.56
CA ASN A 45 -5.54 -13.65 -11.64
C ASN A 45 -4.11 -13.96 -12.08
N ASP A 46 -3.93 -15.07 -12.79
CA ASP A 46 -2.62 -15.57 -13.20
C ASP A 46 -1.79 -14.57 -14.03
N PHE A 47 -2.44 -13.66 -14.77
CA PHE A 47 -1.75 -12.66 -15.59
C PHE A 47 -1.15 -11.54 -14.73
N THR A 48 -1.86 -11.12 -13.67
CA THR A 48 -1.42 -10.03 -12.80
C THR A 48 -0.54 -10.50 -11.66
N ASP A 49 -0.74 -11.72 -11.16
CA ASP A 49 -0.04 -12.25 -9.99
C ASP A 49 1.49 -12.20 -10.15
N GLY A 50 2.02 -12.61 -11.31
CA GLY A 50 3.46 -12.55 -11.58
C GLY A 50 4.01 -11.12 -11.60
N LEU A 51 3.22 -10.16 -12.08
CA LEU A 51 3.58 -8.73 -12.09
C LEU A 51 3.60 -8.17 -10.67
N CYS A 52 2.60 -8.49 -9.86
CA CYS A 52 2.53 -8.09 -8.45
C CYS A 52 3.75 -8.59 -7.66
N LEU A 53 4.05 -9.89 -7.77
CA LEU A 53 5.19 -10.51 -7.09
C LEU A 53 6.51 -9.82 -7.49
N LYS A 54 6.69 -9.58 -8.79
CA LYS A 54 7.89 -8.91 -9.31
C LYS A 54 8.00 -7.47 -8.82
N ALA A 55 6.91 -6.69 -8.87
CA ALA A 55 6.90 -5.31 -8.40
C ALA A 55 7.19 -5.23 -6.90
N ALA A 56 6.52 -6.04 -6.06
CA ALA A 56 6.74 -6.07 -4.62
C ALA A 56 8.21 -6.35 -4.27
N ARG A 57 8.80 -7.38 -4.87
CA ARG A 57 10.23 -7.71 -4.67
C ARG A 57 11.14 -6.55 -5.08
N MET A 58 10.89 -5.92 -6.23
CA MET A 58 11.68 -4.77 -6.68
C MET A 58 11.56 -3.58 -5.71
N VAL A 59 10.39 -3.33 -5.13
CA VAL A 59 10.24 -2.27 -4.14
C VAL A 59 11.06 -2.57 -2.88
N PHE A 60 10.98 -3.79 -2.34
CA PHE A 60 11.81 -4.18 -1.18
C PHE A 60 13.32 -4.08 -1.46
N ASP A 61 13.76 -4.47 -2.66
CA ASP A 61 15.18 -4.50 -3.02
C ASP A 61 15.75 -3.09 -3.32
N TYR A 62 14.98 -2.23 -3.99
CA TYR A 62 15.50 -1.00 -4.60
C TYR A 62 14.96 0.30 -4.01
N LEU A 63 13.79 0.32 -3.36
CA LEU A 63 13.24 1.57 -2.82
C LEU A 63 14.15 2.18 -1.74
N PRO A 64 14.68 1.44 -0.75
CA PRO A 64 15.59 2.01 0.24
C PRO A 64 16.83 2.65 -0.40
N ARG A 65 17.39 2.00 -1.43
CA ARG A 65 18.52 2.52 -2.21
C ARG A 65 18.15 3.79 -2.97
N ALA A 66 17.02 3.80 -3.65
CA ALA A 66 16.55 4.96 -4.41
C ALA A 66 16.27 6.18 -3.51
N VAL A 67 15.79 5.96 -2.29
CA VAL A 67 15.57 7.03 -1.29
C VAL A 67 16.90 7.55 -0.74
N ALA A 68 17.83 6.65 -0.37
CA ALA A 68 19.10 7.02 0.26
C ALA A 68 20.09 7.68 -0.72
N ASN A 69 20.21 7.13 -1.93
CA ASN A 69 21.24 7.50 -2.89
C ASN A 69 20.72 8.39 -4.03
N GLY A 70 19.40 8.43 -4.26
CA GLY A 70 18.77 9.30 -5.25
C GLY A 70 19.40 9.20 -6.65
N ALA A 71 19.90 10.33 -7.15
CA ALA A 71 20.51 10.44 -8.47
C ALA A 71 21.86 9.71 -8.60
N GLU A 72 22.49 9.30 -7.50
CA GLU A 72 23.78 8.59 -7.55
C GLU A 72 23.61 7.07 -7.74
N ASP A 73 22.37 6.55 -7.67
CA ASP A 73 22.07 5.12 -7.86
C ASP A 73 21.12 4.93 -9.06
N ASP A 74 21.70 5.03 -10.26
CA ASP A 74 20.96 4.89 -11.53
C ASP A 74 20.18 3.58 -11.63
N GLU A 75 20.76 2.48 -11.15
CA GLU A 75 20.09 1.18 -11.14
C GLU A 75 18.83 1.23 -10.27
N ALA A 76 18.92 1.71 -9.03
CA ALA A 76 17.75 1.77 -8.15
C ALA A 76 16.64 2.65 -8.72
N ARG A 77 17.00 3.77 -9.39
CA ARG A 77 16.02 4.64 -10.06
C ARG A 77 15.36 3.97 -11.25
N GLU A 78 16.14 3.28 -12.09
CA GLU A 78 15.61 2.48 -13.20
C GLU A 78 14.67 1.38 -12.70
N LYS A 79 15.08 0.62 -11.68
CA LYS A 79 14.26 -0.46 -11.13
C LYS A 79 12.99 0.08 -10.47
N MET A 80 13.03 1.20 -9.76
CA MET A 80 11.80 1.79 -9.20
C MET A 80 10.86 2.33 -10.28
N ALA A 81 11.39 2.93 -11.36
CA ALA A 81 10.55 3.33 -12.50
C ALA A 81 9.87 2.13 -13.15
N ASN A 82 10.62 1.05 -13.40
CA ASN A 82 10.07 -0.19 -13.93
C ASN A 82 9.05 -0.83 -12.97
N ALA A 83 9.33 -0.88 -11.67
CA ALA A 83 8.42 -1.43 -10.67
C ALA A 83 7.08 -0.68 -10.64
N ALA A 84 7.13 0.66 -10.68
CA ALA A 84 5.94 1.50 -10.74
C ALA A 84 5.10 1.20 -12.00
N SER A 85 5.75 1.04 -13.16
CA SER A 85 5.04 0.70 -14.40
C SER A 85 4.46 -0.72 -14.39
N ILE A 86 5.19 -1.70 -13.85
CA ILE A 86 4.70 -3.07 -13.67
C ILE A 86 3.45 -3.07 -12.77
N ALA A 87 3.50 -2.36 -11.64
CA ALA A 87 2.34 -2.23 -10.75
C ALA A 87 1.17 -1.49 -11.45
N GLY A 88 1.44 -0.47 -12.26
CA GLY A 88 0.43 0.22 -13.05
C GLY A 88 -0.30 -0.67 -14.07
N MET A 89 0.41 -1.62 -14.69
CA MET A 89 -0.22 -2.61 -15.60
C MET A 89 -1.22 -3.52 -14.86
N VAL A 90 -1.01 -3.72 -13.56
CA VAL A 90 -1.91 -4.52 -12.73
C VAL A 90 -3.20 -3.78 -12.41
N LEU A 91 -3.15 -2.47 -12.10
CA LEU A 91 -4.30 -1.70 -11.64
C LEU A 91 -5.49 -1.75 -12.60
N GLY A 92 -5.24 -1.74 -13.92
CA GLY A 92 -6.30 -1.84 -14.92
C GLY A 92 -7.01 -3.20 -15.00
N ASN A 93 -6.48 -4.22 -14.32
CA ASN A 93 -6.94 -5.62 -14.40
C ASN A 93 -7.34 -6.20 -13.04
N SER A 94 -6.67 -5.83 -11.95
CA SER A 94 -6.94 -6.34 -10.59
C SER A 94 -7.22 -5.23 -9.56
N GLN A 95 -7.25 -3.96 -9.95
CA GLN A 95 -7.51 -2.81 -9.06
C GLN A 95 -6.63 -2.80 -7.79
N VAL A 96 -7.05 -2.04 -6.79
CA VAL A 96 -6.52 -1.95 -5.41
C VAL A 96 -7.66 -2.26 -4.44
N ALA A 97 -7.40 -2.23 -3.13
CA ALA A 97 -8.36 -2.70 -2.14
C ALA A 97 -8.52 -1.73 -0.96
N LEU A 98 -8.68 -2.28 0.26
CA LEU A 98 -9.10 -1.55 1.44
C LEU A 98 -8.11 -0.48 1.91
N ALA A 99 -6.79 -0.70 1.75
CA ALA A 99 -5.78 0.30 2.13
C ALA A 99 -5.94 1.57 1.28
N HIS A 100 -6.21 1.42 -0.02
CA HIS A 100 -6.50 2.57 -0.88
C HIS A 100 -7.83 3.23 -0.53
N ALA A 101 -8.89 2.47 -0.23
CA ALA A 101 -10.16 3.06 0.21
C ALA A 101 -9.99 3.92 1.48
N MET A 102 -9.29 3.38 2.48
CA MET A 102 -8.95 4.13 3.70
C MET A 102 -8.02 5.32 3.41
N GLY A 103 -7.03 5.14 2.55
CA GLY A 103 -6.10 6.19 2.12
C GLY A 103 -6.78 7.34 1.35
N HIS A 104 -7.72 7.05 0.46
CA HIS A 104 -8.52 8.04 -0.25
C HIS A 104 -9.42 8.81 0.70
N SER A 105 -10.10 8.11 1.60
CA SER A 105 -10.94 8.71 2.63
C SER A 105 -10.14 9.68 3.50
N ALA A 106 -9.03 9.20 4.07
CA ALA A 106 -8.14 10.01 4.89
C ALA A 106 -7.51 11.16 4.11
N GLY A 107 -7.03 10.95 2.89
CA GLY A 107 -6.43 12.00 2.06
C GLY A 107 -7.44 13.08 1.62
N ALA A 108 -8.73 12.74 1.50
CA ALA A 108 -9.78 13.71 1.19
C ALA A 108 -10.08 14.64 2.38
N VAL A 109 -9.97 14.13 3.61
CA VAL A 109 -10.17 14.88 4.86
C VAL A 109 -8.88 15.63 5.25
N PHE A 110 -7.76 14.92 5.31
CA PHE A 110 -6.44 15.40 5.74
C PHE A 110 -5.54 15.70 4.54
N LYS A 111 -5.86 16.79 3.82
CA LYS A 111 -5.23 17.18 2.54
C LYS A 111 -3.72 17.41 2.60
N GLN A 112 -3.14 17.55 3.79
CA GLN A 112 -1.72 17.77 4.02
C GLN A 112 -0.88 16.49 3.87
N ILE A 113 -1.49 15.29 3.90
CA ILE A 113 -0.76 14.02 3.84
C ILE A 113 -0.75 13.51 2.39
N PRO A 114 0.44 13.31 1.76
CA PRO A 114 0.53 12.79 0.40
C PRO A 114 -0.08 11.39 0.26
N HIS A 115 -0.70 11.10 -0.89
CA HIS A 115 -1.41 9.84 -1.18
C HIS A 115 -0.63 8.58 -0.78
N GLY A 116 0.54 8.33 -1.38
CA GLY A 116 1.28 7.11 -1.09
C GLY A 116 1.74 6.99 0.36
N ARG A 117 1.91 8.12 1.08
CA ARG A 117 2.20 8.09 2.52
C ARG A 117 0.98 7.63 3.32
N ILE A 118 -0.19 8.23 3.08
CA ILE A 118 -1.40 7.92 3.84
C ILE A 118 -1.90 6.50 3.55
N THR A 119 -1.86 6.06 2.28
CA THR A 119 -2.20 4.70 1.88
C THR A 119 -1.26 3.67 2.54
N ALA A 120 0.05 3.94 2.56
CA ALA A 120 1.02 3.05 3.17
C ALA A 120 0.83 2.88 4.68
N VAL A 121 0.36 3.93 5.39
CA VAL A 121 -0.02 3.79 6.81
C VAL A 121 -1.09 2.73 6.97
N PHE A 122 -2.13 2.71 6.14
CA PHE A 122 -3.23 1.74 6.29
C PHE A 122 -2.87 0.32 5.84
N LEU A 123 -1.92 0.17 4.92
CA LEU A 123 -1.61 -1.12 4.30
C LEU A 123 -1.35 -2.25 5.32
N PRO A 124 -0.45 -2.12 6.33
CA PRO A 124 -0.24 -3.15 7.34
C PRO A 124 -1.52 -3.58 8.09
N TYR A 125 -2.36 -2.61 8.48
CA TYR A 125 -3.58 -2.89 9.23
C TYR A 125 -4.61 -3.64 8.38
N THR A 126 -4.73 -3.28 7.10
CA THR A 126 -5.64 -3.99 6.18
C THR A 126 -5.15 -5.39 5.81
N ILE A 127 -3.82 -5.61 5.74
CA ILE A 127 -3.24 -6.94 5.56
C ILE A 127 -3.59 -7.83 6.75
N GLU A 128 -3.41 -7.34 7.99
CA GLU A 128 -3.75 -8.07 9.21
C GLU A 128 -5.26 -8.37 9.27
N PHE A 129 -6.11 -7.39 8.98
CA PHE A 129 -7.56 -7.54 8.93
C PHE A 129 -8.03 -8.64 7.97
N VAL A 130 -7.53 -8.62 6.73
CA VAL A 130 -7.87 -9.66 5.75
C VAL A 130 -7.24 -11.00 6.16
N GLY A 131 -6.01 -10.98 6.68
CA GLY A 131 -5.28 -12.15 7.17
C GLY A 131 -5.98 -12.90 8.30
N ASN A 132 -6.63 -12.20 9.22
CA ASN A 132 -7.40 -12.80 10.32
C ASN A 132 -8.60 -13.63 9.84
N SER A 133 -9.09 -13.39 8.61
CA SER A 133 -10.11 -14.23 7.96
C SER A 133 -9.54 -15.41 7.16
N GLY A 134 -8.22 -15.47 6.96
CA GLY A 134 -7.54 -16.47 6.14
C GLY A 134 -7.75 -16.33 4.63
N LEU A 135 -8.21 -15.16 4.15
CA LEU A 135 -8.58 -14.94 2.74
C LEU A 135 -7.49 -14.24 1.91
N GLY A 136 -6.36 -13.81 2.50
CA GLY A 136 -5.42 -12.86 1.91
C GLY A 136 -4.56 -13.35 0.74
N ARG A 137 -4.30 -14.65 0.62
CA ARG A 137 -3.23 -15.25 -0.21
C ARG A 137 -1.83 -14.70 0.13
N TYR A 138 -1.61 -14.22 1.35
CA TYR A 138 -0.35 -13.63 1.77
C TYR A 138 0.76 -14.66 1.93
N ALA A 139 0.46 -15.94 2.17
CA ALA A 139 1.48 -16.97 2.35
C ALA A 139 2.42 -17.12 1.14
N ASP A 140 1.89 -17.13 -0.08
CA ASP A 140 2.70 -17.27 -1.29
C ASP A 140 3.49 -16.01 -1.62
N LEU A 141 2.88 -14.84 -1.43
CA LEU A 141 3.54 -13.54 -1.55
C LEU A 141 4.71 -13.43 -0.55
N ALA A 142 4.47 -13.76 0.72
CA ALA A 142 5.46 -13.68 1.78
C ALA A 142 6.64 -14.64 1.52
N ARG A 143 6.37 -15.89 1.11
CA ARG A 143 7.43 -16.83 0.68
C ARG A 143 8.20 -16.32 -0.53
N TYR A 144 7.51 -15.73 -1.51
CA TYR A 144 8.17 -15.13 -2.66
C TYR A 144 9.07 -13.97 -2.25
N LEU A 145 8.78 -13.26 -1.16
CA LEU A 145 9.62 -12.22 -0.58
C LEU A 145 10.68 -12.76 0.39
N ASN A 146 10.84 -14.09 0.48
CA ASN A 146 11.75 -14.77 1.41
C ASN A 146 11.43 -14.54 2.90
N LEU A 147 10.17 -14.25 3.23
CA LEU A 147 9.71 -14.20 4.61
C LEU A 147 9.45 -15.63 5.11
N LEU A 148 9.80 -15.89 6.37
CA LEU A 148 9.52 -17.16 7.04
C LEU A 148 8.09 -17.11 7.57
N VAL A 149 7.23 -17.99 7.06
CA VAL A 149 5.80 -18.03 7.42
C VAL A 149 5.31 -19.46 7.58
N THR A 150 4.41 -19.69 8.55
CA THR A 150 3.85 -21.02 8.83
C THR A 150 2.52 -21.27 8.11
N ASP A 151 1.64 -20.29 8.14
CA ASP A 151 0.30 -20.34 7.57
C ASP A 151 -0.12 -18.97 7.03
N GLU A 152 -1.35 -18.86 6.56
CA GLU A 152 -1.89 -17.64 5.96
C GLU A 152 -2.01 -16.47 6.95
N GLN A 153 -2.38 -16.76 8.20
CA GLN A 153 -2.53 -15.73 9.22
C GLN A 153 -1.15 -15.21 9.62
N ASP A 154 -0.22 -16.11 9.97
CA ASP A 154 1.17 -15.75 10.25
C ASP A 154 1.81 -14.97 9.09
N ALA A 155 1.55 -15.37 7.85
CA ALA A 155 2.03 -14.65 6.68
C ALA A 155 1.53 -13.20 6.59
N ALA A 156 0.27 -12.95 6.97
CA ALA A 156 -0.27 -11.60 7.01
C ALA A 156 0.49 -10.73 8.02
N TYR A 157 0.69 -11.22 9.25
CA TYR A 157 1.43 -10.49 10.29
C TYR A 157 2.89 -10.25 9.90
N GLN A 158 3.57 -11.26 9.33
CA GLN A 158 4.97 -11.11 8.90
C GLN A 158 5.11 -10.16 7.71
N LEU A 159 4.15 -10.18 6.78
CA LEU A 159 4.13 -9.23 5.66
C LEU A 159 3.86 -7.81 6.17
N ALA A 160 2.89 -7.62 7.06
CA ALA A 160 2.60 -6.33 7.68
C ALA A 160 3.80 -5.78 8.45
N ALA A 161 4.52 -6.63 9.19
CA ALA A 161 5.78 -6.27 9.85
C ALA A 161 6.86 -5.84 8.84
N ALA A 162 7.06 -6.61 7.76
CA ALA A 162 8.02 -6.27 6.71
C ALA A 162 7.69 -4.92 6.03
N VAL A 163 6.41 -4.61 5.80
CA VAL A 163 5.96 -3.31 5.30
C VAL A 163 6.32 -2.19 6.28
N ARG A 164 6.03 -2.35 7.59
CA ARG A 164 6.39 -1.36 8.62
C ARG A 164 7.89 -1.14 8.69
N GLU A 165 8.70 -2.22 8.64
CA GLU A 165 10.16 -2.11 8.61
C GLU A 165 10.66 -1.35 7.38
N LEU A 166 10.07 -1.61 6.21
CA LEU A 166 10.40 -0.88 5.00
C LEU A 166 10.08 0.61 5.16
N MET A 167 8.89 0.95 5.64
CA MET A 167 8.47 2.33 5.91
C MET A 167 9.43 3.05 6.85
N GLN A 168 9.87 2.40 7.93
CA GLN A 168 10.89 2.94 8.83
C GLN A 168 12.22 3.20 8.11
N LYS A 169 12.70 2.25 7.30
CA LYS A 169 13.96 2.39 6.53
C LYS A 169 13.95 3.57 5.57
N ILE A 170 12.78 3.97 5.08
CA ILE A 170 12.59 5.11 4.17
C ILE A 170 12.01 6.36 4.87
N ASN A 171 12.06 6.40 6.21
CA ASN A 171 11.62 7.52 7.05
C ASN A 171 10.16 7.95 6.80
N LEU A 172 9.24 6.99 6.70
CA LEU A 172 7.81 7.25 6.67
C LEU A 172 7.15 6.94 8.03
N PRO A 173 6.10 7.70 8.41
CA PRO A 173 5.34 7.44 9.63
C PRO A 173 4.59 6.11 9.52
N LEU A 174 4.45 5.40 10.63
CA LEU A 174 3.74 4.12 10.75
C LEU A 174 2.30 4.25 11.23
N THR A 175 1.97 5.41 11.79
CA THR A 175 0.65 5.71 12.34
C THR A 175 0.17 7.07 11.86
N LEU A 176 -1.12 7.35 12.02
CA LEU A 176 -1.66 8.67 11.72
C LEU A 176 -1.16 9.74 12.70
N GLU A 177 -0.91 9.37 13.96
CA GLU A 177 -0.30 10.25 14.95
C GLU A 177 1.13 10.66 14.52
N GLU A 178 1.95 9.69 14.11
CA GLU A 178 3.30 9.97 13.58
C GLU A 178 3.25 10.77 12.26
N ALA A 179 2.17 10.66 11.51
CA ALA A 179 1.93 11.48 10.32
C ALA A 179 1.50 12.92 10.65
N GLY A 180 1.35 13.25 11.95
CA GLY A 180 1.08 14.58 12.46
C GLY A 180 -0.39 14.92 12.63
N LEU A 181 -1.29 13.93 12.72
CA LEU A 181 -2.70 14.18 13.01
C LEU A 181 -2.92 14.30 14.52
N ASP A 182 -3.71 15.30 14.89
CA ASP A 182 -4.17 15.50 16.27
C ASP A 182 -5.35 14.56 16.59
N ILE A 183 -5.39 14.04 17.83
CA ILE A 183 -6.41 13.07 18.25
C ILE A 183 -7.82 13.68 18.30
N ASP A 184 -7.96 14.94 18.70
CA ASP A 184 -9.26 15.60 18.82
C ASP A 184 -9.79 15.97 17.43
N GLU A 185 -8.92 16.44 16.54
CA GLU A 185 -9.26 16.66 15.13
C GLU A 185 -9.67 15.35 14.46
N PHE A 186 -8.88 14.29 14.65
CA PHE A 186 -9.15 12.97 14.09
C PHE A 186 -10.48 12.39 14.56
N GLY A 187 -10.75 12.45 15.88
CA GLY A 187 -11.98 11.91 16.47
C GLY A 187 -13.25 12.55 15.90
N GLN A 188 -13.22 13.85 15.57
CA GLN A 188 -14.34 14.55 14.93
C GLN A 188 -14.57 14.12 13.47
N GLN A 189 -13.54 13.58 12.81
CA GLN A 189 -13.59 13.18 11.41
C GLN A 189 -13.93 11.69 11.21
N ILE A 190 -14.04 10.87 12.27
CA ILE A 190 -14.39 9.45 12.14
C ILE A 190 -15.66 9.22 11.30
N PRO A 191 -16.81 9.89 11.57
CA PRO A 191 -18.01 9.66 10.76
C PRO A 191 -17.83 9.93 9.25
N PRO A 192 -17.30 11.09 8.80
CA PRO A 192 -17.08 11.31 7.37
C PRO A 192 -15.96 10.43 6.79
N LEU A 193 -15.00 9.96 7.59
CA LEU A 193 -13.99 9.01 7.13
C LEU A 193 -14.62 7.64 6.80
N VAL A 194 -15.46 7.12 7.70
CA VAL A 194 -16.15 5.84 7.50
C VAL A 194 -17.07 5.88 6.29
N GLU A 195 -17.91 6.93 6.18
CA GLU A 195 -18.82 7.12 5.03
C GLU A 195 -18.05 7.08 3.70
N LYS A 196 -16.88 7.73 3.62
CA LYS A 196 -16.06 7.75 2.41
C LYS A 196 -15.48 6.38 2.05
N VAL A 197 -15.09 5.57 3.04
CA VAL A 197 -14.58 4.21 2.80
C VAL A 197 -15.70 3.32 2.26
N GLU A 198 -16.90 3.41 2.82
CA GLU A 198 -18.07 2.65 2.36
C GLU A 198 -18.48 3.01 0.93
N MET A 199 -18.28 4.28 0.55
CA MET A 199 -18.59 4.78 -0.80
C MET A 199 -17.44 4.59 -1.80
N ASP A 200 -16.25 4.17 -1.35
CA ASP A 200 -15.11 3.91 -2.23
C ASP A 200 -15.22 2.51 -2.85
N THR A 201 -15.19 2.44 -4.18
CA THR A 201 -15.37 1.17 -4.91
C THR A 201 -14.25 0.15 -4.65
N ASN A 202 -13.06 0.60 -4.19
CA ASN A 202 -11.95 -0.30 -3.87
C ASN A 202 -12.26 -1.18 -2.65
N THR A 203 -13.17 -0.76 -1.76
CA THR A 203 -13.64 -1.58 -0.63
C THR A 203 -14.22 -2.92 -1.11
N LEU A 204 -14.90 -2.93 -2.26
CA LEU A 204 -15.48 -4.14 -2.86
C LEU A 204 -14.44 -5.11 -3.42
N MET A 205 -13.21 -4.65 -3.65
CA MET A 205 -12.12 -5.47 -4.14
C MET A 205 -11.41 -6.23 -3.00
N SER A 206 -11.62 -5.81 -1.74
CA SER A 206 -11.13 -6.55 -0.59
C SER A 206 -11.82 -7.91 -0.49
N ARG A 207 -11.07 -8.97 -0.14
CA ARG A 207 -11.64 -10.29 0.10
C ARG A 207 -12.39 -10.41 1.43
N ARG A 208 -12.08 -9.53 2.38
CA ARG A 208 -12.88 -9.28 3.59
C ARG A 208 -13.40 -7.86 3.51
N ILE A 209 -14.69 -7.71 3.28
CA ILE A 209 -15.37 -6.41 3.27
C ILE A 209 -15.65 -6.05 4.73
N PRO A 210 -15.16 -4.92 5.25
CA PRO A 210 -15.40 -4.52 6.62
C PRO A 210 -16.83 -4.01 6.82
N GLU A 211 -17.40 -4.31 7.98
CA GLU A 211 -18.59 -3.63 8.50
C GLU A 211 -18.23 -2.22 8.98
N THR A 212 -19.22 -1.33 9.13
CA THR A 212 -19.03 0.07 9.59
C THR A 212 -18.18 0.16 10.86
N GLU A 213 -18.48 -0.67 11.87
CA GLU A 213 -17.76 -0.71 13.15
C GLU A 213 -16.29 -1.16 12.97
N GLU A 214 -16.02 -2.05 12.01
CA GLU A 214 -14.67 -2.52 11.71
C GLU A 214 -13.86 -1.43 11.02
N VAL A 215 -14.46 -0.63 10.13
CA VAL A 215 -13.80 0.52 9.50
C VAL A 215 -13.39 1.55 10.55
N GLU A 216 -14.29 1.90 11.46
CA GLU A 216 -14.00 2.81 12.58
C GLU A 216 -12.85 2.27 13.45
N LYS A 217 -12.90 0.97 13.78
CA LYS A 217 -11.87 0.31 14.58
C LYS A 217 -10.51 0.29 13.86
N LEU A 218 -10.48 0.05 12.55
CA LEU A 218 -9.27 0.12 11.73
C LEU A 218 -8.66 1.52 11.73
N PHE A 219 -9.47 2.58 11.65
CA PHE A 219 -8.99 3.96 11.76
C PHE A 219 -8.35 4.22 13.13
N HIS A 220 -9.00 3.79 14.22
CA HIS A 220 -8.43 3.94 15.56
C HIS A 220 -7.12 3.15 15.71
N TYR A 221 -7.05 1.92 15.22
CA TYR A 221 -5.86 1.08 15.28
C TYR A 221 -4.71 1.70 14.47
N ALA A 222 -4.99 2.26 13.29
CA ALA A 222 -4.03 2.98 12.47
C ALA A 222 -3.58 4.32 13.08
N PHE A 223 -4.41 4.94 13.91
CA PHE A 223 -4.05 6.16 14.63
C PHE A 223 -2.99 5.89 15.71
N VAL A 224 -3.22 4.89 16.55
CA VAL A 224 -2.35 4.60 17.71
C VAL A 224 -1.26 3.55 17.44
N GLY A 225 -1.32 2.84 16.31
CA GLY A 225 -0.34 1.79 15.99
C GLY A 225 -0.63 0.41 16.57
N THR A 226 -1.90 0.08 16.80
CA THR A 226 -2.30 -1.23 17.36
C THR A 226 -2.49 -2.26 16.25
N SER A 227 -1.93 -3.47 16.43
CA SER A 227 -2.12 -4.56 15.48
C SER A 227 -3.56 -5.06 15.48
N VAL A 228 -4.09 -5.39 14.30
CA VAL A 228 -5.49 -5.79 14.11
C VAL A 228 -5.70 -7.23 14.58
N ASP A 229 -6.51 -7.40 15.62
CA ASP A 229 -6.75 -8.66 16.33
C ASP A 229 -8.15 -9.25 16.11
N PHE A 230 -8.90 -8.70 15.15
CA PHE A 230 -10.28 -9.06 14.83
C PHE A 230 -10.47 -9.42 13.36
#